data_AF-G9X1F6-F1
#
_entry.id   AF-G9X1F6-F1
#
_cell.length_a   1.000
_cell.length_b   1.000
_cell.length_c   1.000
_cell.angle_alpha   90.00
_cell.angle_beta   90.00
_cell.angle_gamma   90.00
#
_symmetry.space_group_name_H-M   'P 1'
#
loop_
_entity.id
_entity.type
_entity.pdbx_description
1 polymer ?
#
loop_
_entity_poly.entity_id
_entity_poly.type
_entity_poly.pdbx_seq_one_letter_code
_entity_poly.pdbx_strand_id
1 'polypeptide(L)'
;MNEDKVIRIGGGQGFWGDSPDAAIDMVKNGNLNYMACDYLAELTMSILQKQKNKDPKAGFAKDFINLFEMIGKEAFEKKVKIISNAGGVNVEEAVKQIEYVSKKNYMKDFKIGYVLGDDLKDELLGLMEEGYEFINSDNGRKLEEIKDSILNANVYFGREPIIECLEEGADIVVTGRAADSALFISPLMHEFKWSNDDYDNIARGIIVGHLLECGGQASGGNFDYAWRDVPDMDNLGFPIAEVTKNKTFITKTSTTGGLITEQSLKEQLLYEIHDPANYITPDIVADISKVSLKEIEKNKVEVKNIKGKTPPEKLKLSIGYHAGYKVETFLNFVWPDAYEKAKFASEIIMKKMKRKNLKYDDIRIDFIGLNALLLDVANMDEDLVKNMNEVVMRIAIRTQTKDEAKKLIPEISPLQLNGPQGASFFGGRSRIQDVIGLWPTLIPRDMVKLSSNVLEVK
;
A
#
# COMPACT_ATOMS: atom_id res chain seq x y z
N MET A 1 16.12 3.41 -32.83
CA MET A 1 16.34 3.02 -31.42
C MET A 1 17.17 1.75 -31.40
N ASN A 2 18.15 1.67 -30.51
CA ASN A 2 19.07 0.53 -30.44
C ASN A 2 18.31 -0.73 -30.03
N GLU A 3 18.37 -1.81 -30.82
CA GLU A 3 17.68 -3.07 -30.50
C GLU A 3 18.19 -3.73 -29.21
N ASP A 4 19.40 -3.36 -28.79
CA ASP A 4 20.08 -3.88 -27.60
C ASP A 4 19.76 -3.11 -26.30
N LYS A 5 18.87 -2.12 -26.33
CA LYS A 5 18.54 -1.33 -25.12
C LYS A 5 17.75 -2.19 -24.12
N VAL A 6 18.36 -2.43 -22.97
CA VAL A 6 17.74 -3.06 -21.80
C VAL A 6 17.54 -1.99 -20.72
N ILE A 7 16.32 -1.85 -20.21
CA ILE A 7 16.01 -1.02 -19.04
C ILE A 7 15.81 -1.93 -17.84
N ARG A 8 16.57 -1.67 -16.77
CA ARG A 8 16.50 -2.38 -15.50
C ARG A 8 15.77 -1.53 -14.46
N ILE A 9 14.66 -2.04 -13.94
CA ILE A 9 13.84 -1.36 -12.93
C ILE A 9 13.69 -2.25 -11.70
N GLY A 10 14.00 -1.73 -10.51
CA GLY A 10 13.78 -2.44 -9.24
C GLY A 10 12.54 -1.93 -8.49
N GLY A 11 11.81 -2.82 -7.83
CA GLY A 11 10.79 -2.46 -6.84
C GLY A 11 11.43 -2.26 -5.48
N GLY A 12 11.78 -1.02 -5.13
CA GLY A 12 12.58 -0.69 -3.95
C GLY A 12 11.85 -0.87 -2.62
N GLN A 13 10.59 -0.45 -2.54
CA GLN A 13 9.69 -0.65 -1.39
C GLN A 13 8.27 -0.88 -1.89
N GLY A 14 7.49 -1.71 -1.17
CA GLY A 14 6.11 -2.04 -1.53
C GLY A 14 5.03 -1.45 -0.64
N PHE A 15 5.37 -0.88 0.51
CA PHE A 15 4.41 -0.23 1.41
C PHE A 15 5.11 0.70 2.42
N TRP A 16 4.32 1.53 3.11
CA TRP A 16 4.86 2.35 4.19
C TRP A 16 5.20 1.51 5.44
N GLY A 17 6.50 1.46 5.77
CA GLY A 17 7.06 0.66 6.86
C GLY A 17 7.78 -0.59 6.39
N ASP A 18 7.96 -0.76 5.08
CA ASP A 18 8.72 -1.86 4.48
C ASP A 18 10.23 -1.76 4.79
N SER A 19 10.94 -2.86 4.63
CA SER A 19 12.39 -2.91 4.85
C SER A 19 13.14 -2.08 3.79
N PRO A 20 14.16 -1.29 4.18
CA PRO A 20 15.02 -0.59 3.22
C PRO A 20 16.10 -1.50 2.61
N ASP A 21 16.31 -2.70 3.15
CA ASP A 21 17.51 -3.52 2.86
C ASP A 21 17.61 -3.92 1.39
N ALA A 22 16.50 -4.34 0.77
CA ALA A 22 16.47 -4.72 -0.63
C ALA A 22 16.75 -3.53 -1.56
N ALA A 23 16.20 -2.34 -1.27
CA ALA A 23 16.50 -1.12 -2.02
C ALA A 23 17.98 -0.74 -1.93
N ILE A 24 18.57 -0.83 -0.73
CA ILE A 24 20.00 -0.58 -0.51
C ILE A 24 20.86 -1.56 -1.32
N ASP A 25 20.54 -2.85 -1.27
CA ASP A 25 21.25 -3.87 -2.05
C ASP A 25 21.11 -3.63 -3.56
N MET A 26 19.93 -3.29 -4.05
CA MET A 26 19.70 -3.06 -5.47
C MET A 26 20.45 -1.84 -6.02
N VAL A 27 20.53 -0.73 -5.27
CA VAL A 27 21.35 0.42 -5.68
C VAL A 27 22.84 0.04 -5.71
N LYS A 28 23.28 -0.82 -4.80
CA LYS A 28 24.67 -1.31 -4.72
C LYS A 28 25.02 -2.29 -5.83
N ASN A 29 24.17 -3.29 -6.04
CA ASN A 29 24.51 -4.52 -6.75
C ASN A 29 23.56 -4.83 -7.93
N GLY A 30 22.46 -4.10 -8.09
CA GLY A 30 21.40 -4.42 -9.05
C GLY A 30 21.59 -3.87 -10.47
N ASN A 31 22.59 -3.01 -10.68
CA ASN A 31 22.85 -2.32 -11.96
C ASN A 31 21.58 -1.66 -12.54
N LEU A 32 20.83 -0.96 -11.70
CA LEU A 32 19.54 -0.38 -12.08
C LEU A 32 19.69 0.83 -13.00
N ASN A 33 18.69 1.06 -13.84
CA ASN A 33 18.44 2.36 -14.45
C ASN A 33 17.46 3.17 -13.60
N TYR A 34 16.43 2.48 -13.10
CA TYR A 34 15.37 3.07 -12.29
C TYR A 34 15.08 2.22 -11.06
N MET A 35 14.62 2.86 -10.01
CA MET A 35 14.01 2.20 -8.86
C MET A 35 12.72 2.93 -8.51
N ALA A 36 11.63 2.18 -8.35
CA ALA A 36 10.37 2.72 -7.85
C ALA A 36 10.16 2.32 -6.39
N CYS A 37 9.69 3.24 -5.55
CA CYS A 37 9.34 2.95 -4.17
C CYS A 37 7.89 3.36 -3.91
N ASP A 38 7.05 2.39 -3.58
CA ASP A 38 5.64 2.59 -3.26
C ASP A 38 5.42 2.64 -1.74
N TYR A 39 4.66 3.62 -1.29
CA TYR A 39 4.31 3.87 0.11
C TYR A 39 2.82 4.02 0.34
N LEU A 40 2.02 4.25 -0.69
CA LEU A 40 0.67 4.77 -0.52
C LEU A 40 -0.38 3.69 -0.73
N ALA A 41 -1.17 3.47 0.32
CA ALA A 41 -2.50 2.88 0.23
C ALA A 41 -3.56 3.93 0.58
N GLU A 42 -4.85 3.64 0.34
CA GLU A 42 -5.96 4.53 0.71
C GLU A 42 -5.92 4.92 2.19
N LEU A 43 -5.64 3.94 3.05
CA LEU A 43 -5.50 4.16 4.50
C LEU A 43 -4.30 5.06 4.83
N THR A 44 -3.18 4.88 4.12
CA THR A 44 -1.96 5.68 4.33
C THR A 44 -2.23 7.16 4.10
N MET A 45 -2.92 7.52 3.01
CA MET A 45 -3.25 8.92 2.70
C MET A 45 -4.02 9.60 3.85
N SER A 46 -5.00 8.89 4.39
CA SER A 46 -5.79 9.33 5.53
C SER A 46 -4.96 9.54 6.81
N ILE A 47 -4.01 8.64 7.08
CA ILE A 47 -3.10 8.76 8.22
C ILE A 47 -2.16 9.95 8.02
N LEU A 48 -1.59 10.12 6.83
CA LEU A 48 -0.70 11.24 6.50
C LEU A 48 -1.43 12.58 6.59
N GLN A 49 -2.69 12.66 6.13
CA GLN A 49 -3.52 13.85 6.32
C GLN A 49 -3.72 14.19 7.79
N LYS A 50 -4.00 13.19 8.63
CA LYS A 50 -4.10 13.40 10.08
C LYS A 50 -2.81 13.89 10.70
N GLN A 51 -1.65 13.46 10.18
CA GLN A 51 -0.36 13.98 10.62
C GLN A 51 -0.17 15.43 10.18
N LYS A 52 -0.45 15.77 8.90
CA LYS A 52 -0.38 17.13 8.36
C LYS A 52 -1.27 18.12 9.13
N ASN A 53 -2.48 17.69 9.50
CA ASN A 53 -3.41 18.51 10.30
C ASN A 53 -2.87 18.82 11.71
N LYS A 54 -1.98 17.98 12.27
CA LYS A 54 -1.34 18.22 13.56
C LYS A 54 -0.05 19.03 13.44
N ASP A 55 0.70 18.79 12.37
CA ASP A 55 1.95 19.45 12.04
C ASP A 55 1.98 19.73 10.53
N PRO A 56 1.91 21.00 10.10
CA PRO A 56 1.95 21.37 8.69
C PRO A 56 3.20 20.90 7.93
N LYS A 57 4.27 20.52 8.64
CA LYS A 57 5.50 19.94 8.08
C LYS A 57 5.48 18.41 7.99
N ALA A 58 4.37 17.77 8.32
CA ALA A 58 4.16 16.33 8.16
C ALA A 58 3.25 16.03 6.95
N GLY A 59 2.91 14.76 6.73
CA GLY A 59 2.01 14.35 5.64
C GLY A 59 2.68 13.69 4.43
N PHE A 60 3.93 13.26 4.59
CA PHE A 60 4.68 12.45 3.63
C PHE A 60 5.35 11.28 4.36
N ALA A 61 5.79 10.25 3.63
CA ALA A 61 6.43 9.08 4.20
C ALA A 61 7.88 9.40 4.63
N LYS A 62 8.08 9.65 5.93
CA LYS A 62 9.41 9.99 6.49
C LYS A 62 10.45 8.89 6.28
N ASP A 63 10.01 7.64 6.23
CA ASP A 63 10.90 6.49 6.03
C ASP A 63 11.54 6.49 4.63
N PHE A 64 10.89 7.10 3.63
CA PHE A 64 11.50 7.35 2.32
C PHE A 64 12.67 8.32 2.41
N ILE A 65 12.57 9.36 3.23
CA ILE A 65 13.67 10.30 3.44
C ILE A 65 14.85 9.59 4.11
N ASN A 66 14.58 8.73 5.09
CA ASN A 66 15.60 7.91 5.74
C ASN A 66 16.29 6.98 4.72
N LEU A 67 15.51 6.32 3.85
CA LEU A 67 16.04 5.50 2.76
C LEU A 67 16.91 6.36 1.82
N PHE A 68 16.41 7.52 1.38
CA PHE A 68 17.15 8.41 0.48
C PHE A 68 18.44 8.94 1.11
N GLU A 69 18.49 9.16 2.43
CA GLU A 69 19.74 9.47 3.14
C GLU A 69 20.78 8.34 3.02
N MET A 70 20.33 7.07 2.97
CA MET A 70 21.21 5.90 2.87
C MET A 70 21.69 5.64 1.43
N ILE A 71 20.83 5.84 0.43
CA ILE A 71 21.11 5.43 -0.96
C ILE A 71 21.32 6.58 -1.95
N GLY A 72 20.85 7.80 -1.63
CA GLY A 72 20.68 8.89 -2.60
C GLY A 72 21.98 9.27 -3.31
N LYS A 73 23.08 9.38 -2.55
CA LYS A 73 24.40 9.68 -3.11
C LYS A 73 24.89 8.60 -4.07
N GLU A 74 24.78 7.33 -3.68
CA GLU A 74 25.25 6.22 -4.50
C GLU A 74 24.37 6.06 -5.76
N ALA A 75 23.05 6.25 -5.63
CA ALA A 75 22.12 6.28 -6.75
C ALA A 75 22.50 7.39 -7.75
N PHE A 76 22.79 8.60 -7.26
CA PHE A 76 23.22 9.72 -8.10
C PHE A 76 24.53 9.44 -8.84
N GLU A 77 25.56 8.96 -8.13
CA GLU A 77 26.87 8.62 -8.73
C GLU A 77 26.75 7.52 -9.80
N LYS A 78 25.86 6.56 -9.60
CA LYS A 78 25.55 5.48 -10.54
C LYS A 78 24.51 5.83 -11.59
N LYS A 79 23.91 7.03 -11.52
CA LYS A 79 22.81 7.48 -12.40
C LYS A 79 21.58 6.59 -12.35
N VAL A 80 21.28 6.05 -11.16
CA VAL A 80 20.02 5.34 -10.88
C VAL A 80 18.97 6.40 -10.56
N LYS A 81 17.91 6.47 -11.36
CA LYS A 81 16.79 7.37 -11.12
C LYS A 81 15.78 6.77 -10.15
N ILE A 82 15.22 7.57 -9.25
CA ILE A 82 14.27 7.10 -8.23
C ILE A 82 12.88 7.69 -8.49
N ILE A 83 11.82 6.89 -8.41
CA ILE A 83 10.44 7.36 -8.59
C ILE A 83 9.64 6.90 -7.37
N SER A 84 8.91 7.79 -6.71
CA SER A 84 8.24 7.46 -5.46
C SER A 84 6.96 8.26 -5.25
N ASN A 85 5.93 7.60 -4.73
CA ASN A 85 4.70 8.27 -4.28
C ASN A 85 4.76 8.67 -2.79
N ALA A 86 5.95 8.60 -2.17
CA ALA A 86 6.18 8.96 -0.77
C ALA A 86 5.80 10.41 -0.39
N GLY A 87 5.52 11.29 -1.36
CA GLY A 87 5.09 12.67 -1.09
C GLY A 87 3.76 12.74 -0.35
N GLY A 88 2.92 11.70 -0.45
CA GLY A 88 1.68 11.62 0.32
C GLY A 88 0.75 12.81 0.04
N VAL A 89 0.30 13.45 1.11
CA VAL A 89 -0.52 14.68 1.03
C VAL A 89 0.31 15.96 1.19
N ASN A 90 1.64 15.87 1.22
CA ASN A 90 2.55 17.00 1.39
C ASN A 90 3.84 16.84 0.57
N VAL A 91 3.64 16.72 -0.75
CA VAL A 91 4.72 16.53 -1.72
C VAL A 91 5.77 17.64 -1.62
N GLU A 92 5.36 18.90 -1.46
CA GLU A 92 6.28 20.04 -1.34
C GLU A 92 7.23 19.91 -0.14
N GLU A 93 6.75 19.44 1.01
CA GLU A 93 7.62 19.24 2.16
C GLU A 93 8.57 18.05 1.95
N ALA A 94 8.11 16.96 1.30
CA ALA A 94 8.98 15.86 0.91
C ALA A 94 10.12 16.34 -0.02
N VAL A 95 9.81 17.19 -1.00
CA VAL A 95 10.79 17.81 -1.91
C VAL A 95 11.84 18.62 -1.15
N LYS A 96 11.44 19.43 -0.15
CA LYS A 96 12.39 20.17 0.70
C LYS A 96 13.33 19.26 1.49
N GLN A 97 12.82 18.14 2.01
CA GLN A 97 13.65 17.17 2.73
C GLN A 97 14.66 16.50 1.79
N ILE A 98 14.24 16.13 0.57
CA ILE A 98 15.13 15.57 -0.45
C ILE A 98 16.18 16.60 -0.86
N GLU A 99 15.79 17.85 -1.12
CA GLU A 99 16.72 18.95 -1.43
C GLU A 99 17.76 19.12 -0.32
N TYR A 100 17.34 19.08 0.95
CA TYR A 100 18.24 19.16 2.10
C TYR A 100 19.25 18.00 2.10
N VAL A 101 18.81 16.76 1.91
CA VAL A 101 19.68 15.58 1.84
C VAL A 101 20.63 15.67 0.64
N SER A 102 20.16 16.18 -0.50
CA SER A 102 20.99 16.37 -1.70
C SER A 102 22.10 17.39 -1.51
N LYS A 103 21.79 18.54 -0.89
CA LYS A 103 22.77 19.57 -0.54
C LYS A 103 23.80 19.04 0.45
N LYS A 104 23.34 18.34 1.50
CA LYS A 104 24.20 17.71 2.52
C LYS A 104 25.20 16.71 1.91
N ASN A 105 24.81 16.03 0.83
CA ASN A 105 25.64 15.04 0.13
C ASN A 105 26.40 15.58 -1.09
N TYR A 106 26.36 16.90 -1.34
CA TYR A 106 27.05 17.56 -2.46
C TYR A 106 26.64 17.02 -3.85
N MET A 107 25.37 16.63 -4.01
CA MET A 107 24.81 16.18 -5.29
C MET A 107 24.48 17.40 -6.16
N LYS A 108 25.51 17.98 -6.81
CA LYS A 108 25.38 19.16 -7.67
C LYS A 108 24.53 18.86 -8.90
N ASP A 109 23.73 19.84 -9.31
CA ASP A 109 22.86 19.77 -10.49
C ASP A 109 21.80 18.65 -10.40
N PHE A 110 21.58 18.10 -9.20
CA PHE A 110 20.59 17.06 -8.95
C PHE A 110 19.19 17.64 -9.15
N LYS A 111 18.37 16.96 -9.96
CA LYS A 111 17.02 17.43 -10.31
C LYS A 111 15.94 16.63 -9.61
N ILE A 112 15.12 17.34 -8.84
CA ILE A 112 13.97 16.80 -8.12
C ILE A 112 12.71 17.14 -8.90
N GLY A 113 12.18 16.16 -9.63
CA GLY A 113 10.85 16.22 -10.21
C GLY A 113 9.78 16.01 -9.14
N TYR A 114 8.65 16.70 -9.23
CA TYR A 114 7.51 16.47 -8.35
C TYR A 114 6.18 16.83 -8.98
N VAL A 115 5.13 16.11 -8.57
CA VAL A 115 3.78 16.24 -9.11
C VAL A 115 2.81 16.73 -8.05
N LEU A 116 2.01 17.75 -8.39
CA LEU A 116 0.96 18.31 -7.55
C LEU A 116 -0.40 18.28 -8.27
N GLY A 117 -1.49 18.43 -7.51
CA GLY A 117 -2.85 18.59 -8.05
C GLY A 117 -3.75 17.36 -7.94
N ASP A 118 -3.36 16.35 -7.15
CA ASP A 118 -4.17 15.15 -6.91
C ASP A 118 -5.20 15.33 -5.79
N ASP A 119 -5.03 16.29 -4.88
CA ASP A 119 -5.99 16.61 -3.82
C ASP A 119 -7.10 17.54 -4.36
N LEU A 120 -8.33 17.06 -4.36
CA LEU A 120 -9.53 17.76 -4.82
C LEU A 120 -10.47 18.16 -3.68
N LYS A 121 -10.00 18.09 -2.44
CA LYS A 121 -10.87 18.27 -1.27
C LYS A 121 -11.60 19.61 -1.28
N ASP A 122 -10.90 20.68 -1.64
CA ASP A 122 -11.45 22.04 -1.61
C ASP A 122 -12.39 22.30 -2.81
N GLU A 123 -12.23 21.55 -3.90
CA GLU A 123 -13.05 21.60 -5.11
C GLU A 123 -14.34 20.79 -5.00
N LEU A 124 -14.40 19.79 -4.10
CA LEU A 124 -15.54 18.87 -3.99
C LEU A 124 -16.89 19.58 -3.86
N LEU A 125 -16.98 20.62 -3.03
CA LEU A 125 -18.24 21.35 -2.82
C LEU A 125 -18.71 22.05 -4.11
N GLY A 126 -17.81 22.68 -4.84
CA GLY A 126 -18.13 23.32 -6.12
C GLY A 126 -18.58 22.31 -7.16
N LEU A 127 -17.89 21.16 -7.25
CA LEU A 127 -18.28 20.07 -8.14
C LEU A 127 -19.66 19.50 -7.77
N MET A 128 -19.99 19.39 -6.49
CA MET A 128 -21.34 18.97 -6.08
C MET A 128 -22.41 19.97 -6.51
N GLU A 129 -22.14 21.28 -6.43
CA GLU A 129 -23.05 22.33 -6.90
C GLU A 129 -23.23 22.31 -8.43
N GLU A 130 -22.21 21.89 -9.18
CA GLU A 130 -22.28 21.65 -10.63
C GLU A 130 -23.05 20.37 -11.01
N GLY A 131 -23.45 19.55 -10.03
CA GLY A 131 -24.29 18.36 -10.22
C GLY A 131 -23.56 17.02 -10.17
N TYR A 132 -22.29 16.99 -9.75
CA TYR A 132 -21.56 15.73 -9.54
C TYR A 132 -21.95 15.09 -8.20
N GLU A 133 -22.51 13.87 -8.23
CA GLU A 133 -23.06 13.22 -7.03
C GLU A 133 -22.04 12.39 -6.20
N PHE A 134 -20.82 12.14 -6.71
CA PHE A 134 -19.75 11.37 -6.05
C PHE A 134 -20.24 10.11 -5.29
N ILE A 135 -21.04 9.29 -5.97
CA ILE A 135 -21.65 8.08 -5.40
C ILE A 135 -20.56 7.10 -4.94
N ASN A 136 -20.76 6.52 -3.75
CA ASN A 136 -19.88 5.50 -3.21
C ASN A 136 -19.96 4.23 -4.06
N SER A 137 -18.82 3.81 -4.63
CA SER A 137 -18.76 2.65 -5.52
C SER A 137 -19.09 1.32 -4.84
N ASP A 138 -18.92 1.21 -3.52
CA ASP A 138 -19.12 -0.05 -2.79
C ASP A 138 -20.58 -0.26 -2.35
N ASN A 139 -21.33 0.82 -2.11
CA ASN A 139 -22.64 0.73 -1.46
C ASN A 139 -23.71 1.71 -1.98
N GLY A 140 -23.38 2.58 -2.95
CA GLY A 140 -24.34 3.48 -3.58
C GLY A 140 -24.80 4.68 -2.72
N ARG A 141 -24.19 4.89 -1.55
CA ARG A 141 -24.49 6.06 -0.70
C ARG A 141 -24.03 7.37 -1.36
N LYS A 142 -24.58 8.51 -0.92
CA LYS A 142 -24.25 9.83 -1.47
C LYS A 142 -23.32 10.64 -0.57
N LEU A 143 -22.41 11.40 -1.17
CA LEU A 143 -21.31 12.07 -0.46
C LEU A 143 -21.81 13.07 0.60
N GLU A 144 -23.02 13.62 0.44
CA GLU A 144 -23.68 14.52 1.40
C GLU A 144 -23.76 13.93 2.80
N GLU A 145 -23.81 12.60 2.93
CA GLU A 145 -23.86 11.90 4.23
C GLU A 145 -22.59 12.09 5.07
N ILE A 146 -21.46 12.41 4.43
CA ILE A 146 -20.15 12.53 5.09
C ILE A 146 -19.47 13.88 4.84
N LYS A 147 -20.14 14.83 4.18
CA LYS A 147 -19.56 16.10 3.73
C LYS A 147 -18.83 16.87 4.83
N ASP A 148 -19.36 16.86 6.06
CA ASP A 148 -18.83 17.61 7.19
C ASP A 148 -17.65 16.90 7.89
N SER A 149 -17.32 15.69 7.47
CA SER A 149 -16.25 14.87 8.06
C SER A 149 -15.13 14.51 7.08
N ILE A 150 -15.14 15.08 5.86
CA ILE A 150 -14.11 14.85 4.84
C ILE A 150 -12.74 15.36 5.32
N LEU A 151 -11.75 14.48 5.26
CA LEU A 151 -10.37 14.73 5.68
C LEU A 151 -9.48 15.06 4.49
N ASN A 152 -9.58 14.28 3.41
CA ASN A 152 -8.80 14.38 2.17
C ASN A 152 -9.60 13.80 0.99
N ALA A 153 -9.26 14.19 -0.23
CA ALA A 153 -9.86 13.63 -1.45
C ALA A 153 -8.81 13.53 -2.56
N ASN A 154 -8.17 12.38 -2.71
CA ASN A 154 -7.03 12.22 -3.62
C ASN A 154 -7.38 11.37 -4.84
N VAL A 155 -7.04 11.88 -6.02
CA VAL A 155 -7.19 11.18 -7.30
C VAL A 155 -6.03 10.21 -7.51
N TYR A 156 -6.35 9.01 -7.96
CA TYR A 156 -5.39 8.05 -8.48
C TYR A 156 -5.08 8.40 -9.93
N PHE A 157 -3.92 9.02 -10.15
CA PHE A 157 -3.52 9.45 -11.49
C PHE A 157 -2.47 8.53 -12.12
N GLY A 158 -2.33 8.64 -13.44
CA GLY A 158 -1.45 7.81 -14.26
C GLY A 158 -0.04 8.36 -14.45
N ARG A 159 0.60 7.91 -15.51
CA ARG A 159 2.02 8.13 -15.82
C ARG A 159 2.40 9.52 -16.29
N GLU A 160 1.47 10.27 -16.89
CA GLU A 160 1.76 11.45 -17.71
C GLU A 160 2.66 12.48 -17.01
N PRO A 161 2.33 12.97 -15.79
CA PRO A 161 3.16 13.98 -15.14
C PRO A 161 4.52 13.45 -14.65
N ILE A 162 4.63 12.14 -14.38
CA ILE A 162 5.91 11.51 -14.04
C ILE A 162 6.83 11.50 -15.27
N ILE A 163 6.29 11.16 -16.44
CA ILE A 163 7.04 11.18 -17.71
C ILE A 163 7.53 12.60 -18.01
N GLU A 164 6.70 13.63 -17.82
CA GLU A 164 7.09 15.04 -18.01
C GLU A 164 8.28 15.42 -17.12
N CYS A 165 8.26 15.07 -15.83
CA CYS A 165 9.42 15.28 -14.95
C CYS A 165 10.69 14.56 -15.45
N LEU A 166 10.55 13.32 -15.94
CA LEU A 166 11.68 12.56 -16.49
C LEU A 166 12.24 13.20 -17.77
N GLU A 167 11.38 13.79 -18.62
CA GLU A 167 11.77 14.51 -19.83
C GLU A 167 12.51 15.82 -19.54
N GLU A 168 12.19 16.49 -18.44
CA GLU A 168 12.96 17.62 -17.91
C GLU A 168 14.29 17.22 -17.23
N GLY A 169 14.55 15.91 -17.16
CA GLY A 169 15.80 15.34 -16.69
C GLY A 169 15.84 15.10 -15.19
N ALA A 170 14.70 14.92 -14.52
CA ALA A 170 14.67 14.55 -13.11
C ALA A 170 15.50 13.29 -12.81
N ASP A 171 16.28 13.36 -11.74
CA ASP A 171 17.03 12.25 -11.14
C ASP A 171 16.17 11.51 -10.12
N ILE A 172 15.25 12.24 -9.48
CA ILE A 172 14.21 11.69 -8.61
C ILE A 172 12.87 12.32 -8.95
N VAL A 173 11.79 11.54 -8.96
CA VAL A 173 10.42 12.06 -9.09
C VAL A 173 9.61 11.68 -7.85
N VAL A 174 9.00 12.66 -7.19
CA VAL A 174 8.14 12.44 -6.02
C VAL A 174 6.71 12.92 -6.26
N THR A 175 5.74 12.05 -5.99
CA THR A 175 4.33 12.33 -6.24
C THR A 175 3.47 12.25 -4.99
N GLY A 176 2.23 12.73 -5.11
CA GLY A 176 1.11 12.33 -4.25
C GLY A 176 0.55 10.97 -4.70
N ARG A 177 -0.78 10.83 -4.80
CA ARG A 177 -1.44 9.55 -5.12
C ARG A 177 -1.38 9.16 -6.60
N ALA A 178 -0.18 8.98 -7.13
CA ALA A 178 0.00 8.22 -8.36
C ALA A 178 -0.43 6.75 -8.14
N ALA A 179 -0.94 6.09 -9.18
CA ALA A 179 -1.09 4.65 -9.17
C ALA A 179 0.27 3.95 -9.07
N ASP A 180 0.29 2.82 -8.39
CA ASP A 180 1.53 2.14 -8.01
C ASP A 180 2.26 1.66 -9.28
N SER A 181 1.51 1.10 -10.24
CA SER A 181 1.99 0.77 -11.59
C SER A 181 2.55 1.97 -12.37
N ALA A 182 2.04 3.19 -12.13
CA ALA A 182 2.46 4.41 -12.82
C ALA A 182 3.96 4.69 -12.58
N LEU A 183 4.47 4.37 -11.39
CA LEU A 183 5.87 4.54 -11.01
C LEU A 183 6.82 3.71 -11.90
N PHE A 184 6.35 2.55 -12.39
CA PHE A 184 7.14 1.60 -13.19
C PHE A 184 6.94 1.75 -14.70
N ILE A 185 5.72 2.04 -15.15
CA ILE A 185 5.45 2.27 -16.59
C ILE A 185 6.08 3.58 -17.08
N SER A 186 6.07 4.64 -16.26
CA SER A 186 6.61 5.96 -16.64
C SER A 186 8.04 5.91 -17.18
N PRO A 187 9.03 5.30 -16.48
CA PRO A 187 10.37 5.19 -17.01
C PRO A 187 10.47 4.33 -18.27
N LEU A 188 9.66 3.26 -18.38
CA LEU A 188 9.65 2.43 -19.59
C LEU A 188 9.15 3.22 -20.80
N MET A 189 8.07 3.98 -20.65
CA MET A 189 7.56 4.83 -21.72
C MET A 189 8.50 5.97 -22.05
N HIS A 190 9.14 6.59 -21.05
CA HIS A 190 10.15 7.62 -21.26
C HIS A 190 11.34 7.08 -22.08
N GLU A 191 11.85 5.90 -21.72
CA GLU A 191 13.04 5.31 -22.34
C GLU A 191 12.78 4.70 -23.72
N PHE A 192 11.61 4.09 -23.90
CA PHE A 192 11.24 3.42 -25.14
C PHE A 192 10.37 4.28 -26.08
N LYS A 193 9.96 5.48 -25.65
CA LYS A 193 9.12 6.41 -26.40
C LYS A 193 7.88 5.73 -27.00
N TRP A 194 7.23 4.88 -26.19
CA TRP A 194 5.97 4.24 -26.57
C TRP A 194 4.89 5.31 -26.78
N SER A 195 4.09 5.13 -27.82
CA SER A 195 2.97 6.01 -28.11
C SER A 195 1.83 5.77 -27.11
N ASN A 196 0.96 6.77 -26.91
CA ASN A 196 -0.19 6.67 -26.02
C ASN A 196 -1.29 5.71 -26.51
N ASP A 197 -1.25 5.32 -27.79
CA ASP A 197 -2.12 4.31 -28.41
C ASP A 197 -1.46 2.91 -28.51
N ASP A 198 -0.22 2.76 -28.03
CA ASP A 198 0.47 1.47 -27.94
C ASP A 198 0.03 0.70 -26.68
N TYR A 199 -1.25 0.34 -26.65
CA TYR A 199 -1.89 -0.22 -25.46
C TYR A 199 -1.23 -1.52 -24.98
N ASP A 200 -0.70 -2.34 -25.88
CA ASP A 200 -0.03 -3.59 -25.52
C ASP A 200 1.27 -3.34 -24.74
N ASN A 201 2.08 -2.36 -25.15
CA ASN A 201 3.30 -2.03 -24.41
C ASN A 201 3.00 -1.27 -23.12
N ILE A 202 1.96 -0.43 -23.09
CA ILE A 202 1.49 0.21 -21.86
C ILE A 202 1.03 -0.88 -20.86
N ALA A 203 0.23 -1.85 -21.30
CA ALA A 203 -0.18 -3.00 -20.49
C ALA A 203 1.04 -3.80 -20.00
N ARG A 204 2.02 -4.03 -20.88
CA ARG A 204 3.28 -4.67 -20.50
C ARG A 204 4.00 -3.91 -19.38
N GLY A 205 4.04 -2.58 -19.43
CA GLY A 205 4.60 -1.74 -18.37
C GLY A 205 3.82 -1.81 -17.06
N ILE A 206 2.48 -1.85 -17.13
CA ILE A 206 1.62 -2.03 -15.94
C ILE A 206 1.93 -3.35 -15.25
N ILE A 207 2.05 -4.45 -16.00
CA ILE A 207 2.33 -5.78 -15.41
C ILE A 207 3.76 -5.90 -14.91
N VAL A 208 4.72 -5.18 -15.52
CA VAL A 208 6.04 -5.00 -14.89
C VAL A 208 5.87 -4.35 -13.52
N GLY A 209 5.11 -3.25 -13.41
CA GLY A 209 4.84 -2.62 -12.12
C GLY A 209 4.18 -3.57 -11.11
N HIS A 210 3.12 -4.25 -11.52
CA HIS A 210 2.39 -5.18 -10.66
C HIS A 210 3.25 -6.36 -10.14
N LEU A 211 4.22 -6.81 -10.93
CA LEU A 211 5.17 -7.85 -10.50
C LEU A 211 6.35 -7.32 -9.67
N LEU A 212 6.56 -6.00 -9.63
CA LEU A 212 7.63 -5.35 -8.88
C LEU A 212 7.17 -4.66 -7.60
N GLU A 213 5.89 -4.30 -7.50
CA GLU A 213 5.27 -3.75 -6.29
C GLU A 213 5.09 -4.82 -5.19
N CYS A 214 4.55 -4.40 -4.02
CA CYS A 214 4.36 -5.26 -2.85
C CYS A 214 5.65 -5.90 -2.28
N GLY A 215 6.81 -5.32 -2.59
CA GLY A 215 8.10 -5.68 -2.00
C GLY A 215 8.57 -7.08 -2.41
N GLY A 216 8.73 -7.98 -1.44
CA GLY A 216 9.32 -9.30 -1.66
C GLY A 216 8.38 -10.37 -2.20
N GLN A 217 7.10 -10.07 -2.47
CA GLN A 217 6.09 -11.09 -2.76
C GLN A 217 6.40 -11.89 -4.05
N ALA A 218 6.76 -11.20 -5.13
CA ALA A 218 7.20 -11.83 -6.38
C ALA A 218 8.49 -12.66 -6.22
N SER A 219 9.26 -12.41 -5.16
CA SER A 219 10.57 -13.00 -4.91
C SER A 219 10.62 -14.00 -3.74
N GLY A 220 9.46 -14.52 -3.31
CA GLY A 220 9.35 -15.57 -2.30
C GLY A 220 8.86 -15.10 -0.93
N GLY A 221 8.53 -13.82 -0.77
CA GLY A 221 7.74 -13.32 0.36
C GLY A 221 6.29 -13.77 0.25
N ASN A 222 5.64 -14.11 1.37
CA ASN A 222 4.25 -14.59 1.40
C ASN A 222 3.97 -15.75 0.41
N PHE A 223 4.96 -16.61 0.16
CA PHE A 223 4.94 -17.60 -0.92
C PHE A 223 4.21 -18.89 -0.52
N ASP A 224 2.94 -19.03 -0.88
CA ASP A 224 2.09 -20.14 -0.40
C ASP A 224 2.61 -21.50 -0.86
N TYR A 225 3.03 -21.60 -2.13
CA TYR A 225 3.42 -22.87 -2.75
C TYR A 225 4.52 -23.63 -1.99
N ALA A 226 5.57 -22.94 -1.54
CA ALA A 226 6.71 -23.57 -0.86
C ALA A 226 7.51 -22.60 0.03
N TRP A 227 6.84 -21.84 0.90
CA TRP A 227 7.51 -20.83 1.76
C TRP A 227 8.72 -21.37 2.57
N ARG A 228 8.72 -22.66 2.93
CA ARG A 228 9.82 -23.29 3.69
C ARG A 228 11.12 -23.43 2.89
N ASP A 229 11.01 -23.44 1.57
CA ASP A 229 12.14 -23.65 0.66
C ASP A 229 12.75 -22.33 0.18
N VAL A 230 12.21 -21.18 0.62
CA VAL A 230 12.69 -19.85 0.26
C VAL A 230 14.05 -19.61 0.93
N PRO A 231 15.15 -19.43 0.16
CA PRO A 231 16.47 -19.23 0.73
C PRO A 231 16.57 -17.89 1.46
N ASP A 232 17.28 -17.85 2.58
CA ASP A 232 17.68 -16.62 3.31
C ASP A 232 16.56 -15.56 3.40
N MET A 233 15.38 -15.98 3.87
CA MET A 233 14.17 -15.12 3.95
C MET A 233 14.37 -13.89 4.85
N ASP A 234 15.34 -13.91 5.76
CA ASP A 234 15.77 -12.77 6.56
C ASP A 234 16.52 -11.70 5.75
N ASN A 235 17.12 -12.07 4.60
CA ASN A 235 17.78 -11.19 3.64
C ASN A 235 17.09 -11.27 2.26
N LEU A 236 15.76 -11.17 2.25
CA LEU A 236 14.93 -11.36 1.06
C LEU A 236 15.20 -10.26 0.01
N GLY A 237 15.61 -10.64 -1.19
CA GLY A 237 15.81 -9.71 -2.30
C GLY A 237 14.50 -9.35 -2.98
N PHE A 238 14.32 -8.09 -3.39
CA PHE A 238 13.13 -7.65 -4.13
C PHE A 238 13.33 -7.83 -5.65
N PRO A 239 12.23 -7.94 -6.41
CA PRO A 239 12.31 -8.22 -7.84
C PRO A 239 12.88 -7.04 -8.65
N ILE A 240 13.50 -7.37 -9.77
CA ILE A 240 14.03 -6.47 -10.80
C ILE A 240 13.46 -6.90 -12.15
N ALA A 241 12.93 -5.97 -12.92
CA ALA A 241 12.56 -6.21 -14.31
C ALA A 241 13.70 -5.83 -15.26
N GLU A 242 14.01 -6.71 -16.20
CA GLU A 242 14.81 -6.42 -17.39
C GLU A 242 13.86 -6.31 -18.58
N VAL A 243 13.66 -5.10 -19.08
CA VAL A 243 12.75 -4.83 -20.19
C VAL A 243 13.54 -4.42 -21.42
N THR A 244 13.27 -5.07 -22.53
CA THR A 244 13.77 -4.70 -23.86
C THR A 244 12.60 -4.22 -24.72
N LYS A 245 12.88 -3.86 -25.97
CA LYS A 245 11.82 -3.53 -26.94
C LYS A 245 10.73 -4.62 -27.02
N ASN A 246 11.12 -5.89 -26.97
CA ASN A 246 10.23 -7.03 -27.28
C ASN A 246 10.06 -8.06 -26.15
N LYS A 247 10.91 -8.05 -25.13
CA LYS A 247 10.94 -9.06 -24.07
C LYS A 247 10.98 -8.41 -22.70
N THR A 248 10.35 -9.09 -21.74
CA THR A 248 10.33 -8.72 -20.32
C THR A 248 10.77 -9.94 -19.52
N PHE A 249 11.75 -9.74 -18.64
CA PHE A 249 12.18 -10.74 -17.67
C PHE A 249 12.09 -10.18 -16.26
N ILE A 250 11.69 -10.99 -15.30
CA ILE A 250 11.79 -10.67 -13.89
C ILE A 250 12.94 -11.50 -13.29
N THR A 251 13.75 -10.85 -12.47
CA THR A 251 14.90 -11.44 -11.77
C THR A 251 15.08 -10.74 -10.42
N LYS A 252 16.21 -11.00 -9.75
CA LYS A 252 16.61 -10.34 -8.50
C LYS A 252 18.13 -10.25 -8.43
N THR A 253 18.67 -9.56 -7.44
CA THR A 253 20.12 -9.54 -7.19
C THR A 253 20.64 -10.93 -6.78
N SER A 254 21.91 -11.20 -7.09
CA SER A 254 22.57 -12.46 -6.69
C SER A 254 23.09 -12.44 -5.25
N THR A 255 23.06 -11.28 -4.58
CA THR A 255 23.58 -11.02 -3.24
C THR A 255 22.55 -11.22 -2.12
N THR A 256 21.32 -11.57 -2.48
CA THR A 256 20.17 -11.69 -1.57
C THR A 256 19.56 -13.10 -1.60
N GLY A 257 18.76 -13.40 -0.57
CA GLY A 257 17.87 -14.55 -0.53
C GLY A 257 16.67 -14.41 -1.47
N GLY A 258 15.68 -15.27 -1.29
CA GLY A 258 14.48 -15.34 -2.13
C GLY A 258 14.66 -16.16 -3.40
N LEU A 259 13.59 -16.25 -4.18
CA LEU A 259 13.53 -16.97 -5.44
C LEU A 259 12.62 -16.25 -6.44
N ILE A 260 12.96 -16.27 -7.72
CA ILE A 260 12.07 -15.82 -8.80
C ILE A 260 11.71 -17.05 -9.64
N THR A 261 10.46 -17.50 -9.54
CA THR A 261 9.95 -18.72 -10.19
C THR A 261 8.62 -18.44 -10.87
N GLU A 262 8.14 -19.37 -11.68
CA GLU A 262 6.78 -19.24 -12.24
C GLU A 262 5.71 -19.16 -11.14
N GLN A 263 5.86 -19.91 -10.05
CA GLN A 263 4.89 -19.97 -8.96
C GLN A 263 4.86 -18.64 -8.21
N SER A 264 6.02 -18.10 -7.82
CA SER A 264 6.08 -16.83 -7.09
C SER A 264 5.51 -15.67 -7.91
N LEU A 265 5.78 -15.64 -9.23
CA LEU A 265 5.20 -14.63 -10.11
C LEU A 265 3.71 -14.85 -10.41
N LYS A 266 3.21 -16.10 -10.42
CA LYS A 266 1.76 -16.37 -10.57
C LYS A 266 0.98 -15.89 -9.35
N GLU A 267 1.52 -16.09 -8.15
CA GLU A 267 0.91 -15.59 -6.91
C GLU A 267 0.84 -14.07 -6.90
N GLN A 268 1.93 -13.37 -7.26
CA GLN A 268 1.91 -11.91 -7.38
C GLN A 268 1.00 -11.44 -8.52
N LEU A 269 1.04 -12.08 -9.69
CA LEU A 269 0.23 -11.70 -10.85
C LEU A 269 -1.28 -11.74 -10.58
N LEU A 270 -1.74 -12.60 -9.67
CA LEU A 270 -3.16 -12.74 -9.32
C LEU A 270 -3.52 -11.97 -8.05
N TYR A 271 -2.55 -11.39 -7.36
CA TYR A 271 -2.75 -10.63 -6.13
C TYR A 271 -3.58 -9.38 -6.43
N GLU A 272 -4.65 -9.16 -5.66
CA GLU A 272 -5.56 -8.00 -5.79
C GLU A 272 -6.23 -7.82 -7.18
N ILE A 273 -6.19 -8.83 -8.04
CA ILE A 273 -6.87 -8.82 -9.34
C ILE A 273 -8.18 -9.59 -9.27
N HIS A 274 -9.29 -8.86 -9.42
CA HIS A 274 -10.63 -9.45 -9.44
C HIS A 274 -10.95 -10.08 -10.81
N ASP A 275 -10.81 -9.31 -11.90
CA ASP A 275 -11.06 -9.77 -13.26
C ASP A 275 -9.76 -9.70 -14.08
N PRO A 276 -9.07 -10.83 -14.30
CA PRO A 276 -7.84 -10.89 -15.09
C PRO A 276 -7.98 -10.39 -16.53
N ALA A 277 -9.18 -10.38 -17.11
CA ALA A 277 -9.39 -9.84 -18.46
C ALA A 277 -9.60 -8.32 -18.46
N ASN A 278 -9.90 -7.72 -17.30
CA ASN A 278 -10.24 -6.30 -17.17
C ASN A 278 -9.59 -5.68 -15.92
N TYR A 279 -8.26 -5.74 -15.84
CA TYR A 279 -7.52 -5.05 -14.79
C TYR A 279 -7.45 -3.55 -15.09
N ILE A 280 -8.30 -2.76 -14.42
CA ILE A 280 -8.48 -1.32 -14.68
C ILE A 280 -7.42 -0.52 -13.91
N THR A 281 -6.62 0.27 -14.62
CA THR A 281 -5.71 1.27 -14.05
C THR A 281 -6.03 2.67 -14.60
N PRO A 282 -5.51 3.77 -14.02
CA PRO A 282 -5.67 5.12 -14.58
C PRO A 282 -5.16 5.26 -16.02
N ASP A 283 -4.17 4.44 -16.37
CA ASP A 283 -3.44 4.49 -17.63
C ASP A 283 -4.16 3.77 -18.77
N ILE A 284 -4.60 2.51 -18.56
CA ILE A 284 -5.39 1.69 -19.47
C ILE A 284 -6.13 0.57 -18.72
N VAL A 285 -6.95 -0.22 -19.41
CA VAL A 285 -7.40 -1.52 -18.92
C VAL A 285 -6.47 -2.63 -19.47
N ALA A 286 -5.75 -3.33 -18.60
CA ALA A 286 -4.88 -4.44 -18.95
C ALA A 286 -5.65 -5.78 -18.98
N ASP A 287 -5.35 -6.62 -19.97
CA ASP A 287 -5.84 -7.99 -20.07
C ASP A 287 -4.66 -8.95 -19.86
N ILE A 288 -4.70 -9.62 -18.71
CA ILE A 288 -3.73 -10.62 -18.30
C ILE A 288 -4.24 -12.06 -18.40
N SER A 289 -5.45 -12.27 -18.93
CA SER A 289 -6.10 -13.59 -19.01
C SER A 289 -5.34 -14.63 -19.85
N LYS A 290 -4.36 -14.16 -20.66
CA LYS A 290 -3.50 -14.97 -21.53
C LYS A 290 -2.02 -14.85 -21.21
N VAL A 291 -1.66 -14.21 -20.09
CA VAL A 291 -0.25 -14.05 -19.71
C VAL A 291 0.40 -15.41 -19.52
N SER A 292 1.62 -15.54 -20.04
CA SER A 292 2.45 -16.72 -19.83
C SER A 292 3.73 -16.33 -19.11
N LEU A 293 4.03 -17.08 -18.05
CA LEU A 293 5.26 -17.00 -17.28
C LEU A 293 6.07 -18.26 -17.59
N LYS A 294 7.35 -18.09 -17.93
CA LYS A 294 8.25 -19.21 -18.21
C LYS A 294 9.60 -18.99 -17.58
N GLU A 295 10.01 -19.90 -16.71
CA GLU A 295 11.38 -19.89 -16.20
C GLU A 295 12.37 -20.21 -17.33
N ILE A 296 13.33 -19.33 -17.55
CA ILE A 296 14.36 -19.49 -18.59
C ILE A 296 15.72 -19.85 -17.99
N GLU A 297 15.99 -19.38 -16.77
CA GLU A 297 17.17 -19.66 -15.97
C GLU A 297 16.79 -19.56 -14.48
N LYS A 298 17.66 -20.04 -13.59
CA LYS A 298 17.45 -19.89 -12.14
C LYS A 298 17.26 -18.42 -11.79
N ASN A 299 16.17 -18.09 -11.09
CA ASN A 299 15.79 -16.73 -10.72
C ASN A 299 15.57 -15.79 -11.91
N LYS A 300 15.16 -16.32 -13.06
CA LYS A 300 14.85 -15.51 -14.24
C LYS A 300 13.67 -16.07 -15.01
N VAL A 301 12.57 -15.32 -14.98
CA VAL A 301 11.30 -15.71 -15.60
C VAL A 301 10.92 -14.71 -16.69
N GLU A 302 10.62 -15.22 -17.87
CA GLU A 302 10.11 -14.43 -19.00
C GLU A 302 8.59 -14.24 -18.87
N VAL A 303 8.12 -13.01 -19.09
CA VAL A 303 6.71 -12.62 -19.06
C VAL A 303 6.24 -12.26 -20.48
N LYS A 304 5.14 -12.85 -20.93
CA LYS A 304 4.62 -12.71 -22.30
C LYS A 304 3.09 -12.64 -22.35
N ASN A 305 2.58 -12.26 -23.53
CA ASN A 305 1.16 -12.32 -23.89
C ASN A 305 0.24 -11.41 -23.07
N ILE A 306 0.73 -10.21 -22.74
CA ILE A 306 -0.05 -9.15 -22.09
C ILE A 306 -0.71 -8.31 -23.20
N LYS A 307 -1.97 -7.93 -23.01
CA LYS A 307 -2.73 -7.09 -23.95
C LYS A 307 -3.31 -5.87 -23.25
N GLY A 308 -3.46 -4.78 -23.99
CA GLY A 308 -4.07 -3.55 -23.50
C GLY A 308 -5.38 -3.20 -24.23
N LYS A 309 -6.27 -2.54 -23.50
CA LYS A 309 -7.49 -1.91 -24.01
C LYS A 309 -7.41 -0.41 -23.81
N THR A 310 -8.45 0.31 -24.24
CA THR A 310 -8.53 1.76 -24.11
C THR A 310 -8.48 2.23 -22.64
N PRO A 311 -7.97 3.45 -22.38
CA PRO A 311 -8.03 4.07 -21.07
C PRO A 311 -9.45 4.26 -20.55
N PRO A 312 -9.67 4.20 -19.21
CA PRO A 312 -10.95 4.55 -18.63
C PRO A 312 -11.22 6.06 -18.76
N GLU A 313 -12.49 6.41 -18.97
CA GLU A 313 -12.93 7.81 -19.04
C GLU A 313 -12.87 8.53 -17.69
N LYS A 314 -12.93 7.76 -16.59
CA LYS A 314 -12.93 8.25 -15.21
C LYS A 314 -11.75 7.67 -14.43
N LEU A 315 -11.25 8.46 -13.48
CA LEU A 315 -10.22 8.08 -12.52
C LEU A 315 -10.83 7.77 -11.16
N LYS A 316 -10.16 6.93 -10.37
CA LYS A 316 -10.55 6.67 -8.98
C LYS A 316 -10.26 7.91 -8.13
N LEU A 317 -11.26 8.35 -7.40
CA LEU A 317 -11.15 9.40 -6.38
C LEU A 317 -11.39 8.75 -5.02
N SER A 318 -10.38 8.80 -4.15
CA SER A 318 -10.43 8.23 -2.81
C SER A 318 -10.63 9.34 -1.79
N ILE A 319 -11.83 9.39 -1.20
CA ILE A 319 -12.18 10.39 -0.20
C ILE A 319 -12.09 9.75 1.20
N GLY A 320 -11.19 10.26 2.03
CA GLY A 320 -11.07 9.85 3.42
C GLY A 320 -11.94 10.72 4.31
N TYR A 321 -12.65 10.13 5.28
CA TYR A 321 -13.52 10.88 6.20
C TYR A 321 -13.48 10.33 7.63
N HIS A 322 -13.74 11.18 8.63
CA HIS A 322 -13.82 10.72 10.02
C HIS A 322 -15.08 9.88 10.22
N ALA A 323 -14.89 8.59 10.54
CA ALA A 323 -15.94 7.58 10.65
C ALA A 323 -16.13 7.11 12.11
N GLY A 324 -15.92 8.01 13.07
CA GLY A 324 -16.09 7.75 14.49
C GLY A 324 -14.82 7.25 15.19
N TYR A 325 -15.01 6.38 16.17
CA TYR A 325 -13.96 5.94 17.10
C TYR A 325 -14.00 4.44 17.27
N LYS A 326 -12.83 3.84 17.51
CA LYS A 326 -12.72 2.44 17.90
C LYS A 326 -11.94 2.27 19.19
N VAL A 327 -12.27 1.21 19.90
CA VAL A 327 -11.43 0.67 20.96
C VAL A 327 -11.34 -0.84 20.78
N GLU A 328 -10.13 -1.35 20.93
CA GLU A 328 -9.79 -2.76 20.82
C GLU A 328 -9.06 -3.18 22.08
N THR A 329 -9.34 -4.38 22.55
CA THR A 329 -8.81 -4.91 23.79
C THR A 329 -8.73 -6.43 23.74
N PHE A 330 -7.86 -6.97 24.59
CA PHE A 330 -7.48 -8.36 24.60
C PHE A 330 -7.49 -8.88 26.03
N LEU A 331 -7.92 -10.12 26.21
CA LEU A 331 -7.82 -10.84 27.47
C LEU A 331 -7.52 -12.31 27.17
N ASN A 332 -6.39 -12.79 27.67
CA ASN A 332 -5.96 -14.16 27.43
C ASN A 332 -6.32 -15.07 28.60
N PHE A 333 -6.61 -16.33 28.27
CA PHE A 333 -6.97 -17.37 29.23
C PHE A 333 -6.10 -18.60 28.99
N VAL A 334 -5.59 -19.17 30.07
CA VAL A 334 -4.80 -20.40 30.03
C VAL A 334 -5.66 -21.64 30.29
N TRP A 335 -5.15 -22.78 29.81
CA TRP A 335 -5.65 -24.11 30.10
C TRP A 335 -5.78 -24.38 31.61
N PRO A 336 -6.74 -25.21 32.07
CA PRO A 336 -7.78 -25.90 31.30
C PRO A 336 -8.87 -24.96 30.76
N ASP A 337 -9.66 -25.40 29.79
CA ASP A 337 -10.88 -24.74 29.31
C ASP A 337 -10.66 -23.30 28.78
N ALA A 338 -9.51 -23.05 28.16
CA ALA A 338 -9.10 -21.71 27.73
C ALA A 338 -10.16 -21.02 26.84
N TYR A 339 -10.72 -21.76 25.86
CA TYR A 339 -11.77 -21.25 24.99
C TYR A 339 -13.08 -20.96 25.74
N GLU A 340 -13.52 -21.87 26.61
CA GLU A 340 -14.76 -21.69 27.38
C GLU A 340 -14.69 -20.46 28.28
N LYS A 341 -13.55 -20.26 28.96
CA LYS A 341 -13.28 -19.07 29.77
C LYS A 341 -13.29 -17.80 28.93
N ALA A 342 -12.64 -17.81 27.77
CA ALA A 342 -12.62 -16.69 26.84
C ALA A 342 -14.04 -16.32 26.36
N LYS A 343 -14.83 -17.34 25.98
CA LYS A 343 -16.22 -17.17 25.57
C LYS A 343 -17.08 -16.62 26.72
N PHE A 344 -16.96 -17.17 27.92
CA PHE A 344 -17.71 -16.69 29.09
C PHE A 344 -17.33 -15.26 29.47
N ALA A 345 -16.05 -14.89 29.38
CA ALA A 345 -15.60 -13.51 29.59
C ALA A 345 -16.25 -12.56 28.58
N SER A 346 -16.36 -12.96 27.30
CA SER A 346 -17.04 -12.18 26.27
C SER A 346 -18.52 -11.95 26.61
N GLU A 347 -19.21 -12.97 27.13
CA GLU A 347 -20.60 -12.87 27.56
C GLU A 347 -20.78 -11.93 28.76
N ILE A 348 -19.84 -11.95 29.72
CA ILE A 348 -19.84 -11.00 30.84
C ILE A 348 -19.71 -9.57 30.33
N ILE A 349 -18.81 -9.33 29.37
CA ILE A 349 -18.60 -8.00 28.77
C ILE A 349 -19.86 -7.53 28.05
N MET A 350 -20.49 -8.40 27.25
CA MET A 350 -21.75 -8.06 26.57
C MET A 350 -22.85 -7.68 27.56
N LYS A 351 -23.00 -8.42 28.66
CA LYS A 351 -23.95 -8.09 29.75
C LYS A 351 -23.62 -6.75 30.42
N LYS A 352 -22.33 -6.45 30.63
CA LYS A 352 -21.87 -5.15 31.19
C LYS A 352 -22.14 -3.99 30.24
N MET A 353 -21.83 -4.14 28.95
CA MET A 353 -22.12 -3.14 27.92
C MET A 353 -23.62 -2.83 27.85
N LYS A 354 -24.47 -3.86 27.88
CA LYS A 354 -25.93 -3.71 27.93
C LYS A 354 -26.40 -2.92 29.17
N ARG A 355 -25.88 -3.26 30.36
CA ARG A 355 -26.21 -2.53 31.61
C ARG A 355 -25.80 -1.05 31.58
N LYS A 356 -24.71 -0.73 30.87
CA LYS A 356 -24.24 0.65 30.68
C LYS A 356 -24.93 1.40 29.55
N ASN A 357 -25.85 0.75 28.83
CA ASN A 357 -26.46 1.28 27.61
C ASN A 357 -25.39 1.81 26.64
N LEU A 358 -24.32 1.02 26.43
CA LEU A 358 -23.24 1.37 25.50
C LEU A 358 -23.76 1.28 24.07
N LYS A 359 -23.65 2.37 23.32
CA LYS A 359 -24.03 2.45 21.90
C LYS A 359 -22.81 2.23 21.01
N TYR A 360 -22.91 1.28 20.09
CA TYR A 360 -21.88 0.98 19.10
C TYR A 360 -22.54 0.74 17.75
N ASP A 361 -21.82 1.08 16.69
CA ASP A 361 -22.24 0.84 15.30
C ASP A 361 -21.81 -0.55 14.83
N ASP A 362 -20.71 -1.06 15.39
CA ASP A 362 -20.17 -2.37 15.07
C ASP A 362 -19.44 -2.96 16.28
N ILE A 363 -19.44 -4.28 16.38
CA ILE A 363 -18.76 -5.06 17.41
C ILE A 363 -18.21 -6.34 16.80
N ARG A 364 -16.96 -6.65 17.15
CA ARG A 364 -16.32 -7.91 16.78
C ARG A 364 -15.66 -8.56 17.99
N ILE A 365 -15.91 -9.85 18.15
CA ILE A 365 -15.31 -10.68 19.19
C ILE A 365 -14.65 -11.86 18.49
N ASP A 366 -13.33 -12.00 18.66
CA ASP A 366 -12.53 -13.06 18.04
C ASP A 366 -11.76 -13.84 19.11
N PHE A 367 -11.41 -15.09 18.80
CA PHE A 367 -10.58 -15.92 19.65
C PHE A 367 -9.25 -16.21 18.94
N ILE A 368 -8.22 -15.43 19.26
CA ILE A 368 -6.88 -15.59 18.68
C ILE A 368 -6.27 -16.89 19.19
N GLY A 369 -5.65 -17.62 18.26
CA GLY A 369 -5.20 -18.99 18.44
C GLY A 369 -6.23 -20.03 17.98
N LEU A 370 -7.50 -19.63 17.77
CA LEU A 370 -8.57 -20.53 17.35
C LEU A 370 -9.21 -20.12 16.03
N ASN A 371 -9.93 -18.99 15.98
CA ASN A 371 -10.78 -18.64 14.83
C ASN A 371 -10.68 -17.17 14.37
N ALA A 372 -9.73 -16.38 14.89
CA ALA A 372 -9.64 -14.96 14.56
C ALA A 372 -9.35 -14.65 13.07
N LEU A 373 -8.63 -15.52 12.37
CA LEU A 373 -8.27 -15.34 10.95
C LEU A 373 -9.20 -16.12 10.00
N LEU A 374 -9.50 -17.38 10.33
CA LEU A 374 -10.31 -18.27 9.50
C LEU A 374 -11.82 -18.16 9.76
N LEU A 375 -12.24 -17.37 10.75
CA LEU A 375 -13.65 -17.16 11.08
C LEU A 375 -14.40 -18.49 11.20
N ASP A 376 -15.52 -18.63 10.48
CA ASP A 376 -16.42 -19.79 10.54
C ASP A 376 -15.86 -21.04 9.85
N VAL A 377 -14.72 -20.96 9.16
CA VAL A 377 -14.05 -22.12 8.54
C VAL A 377 -12.84 -22.61 9.32
N ALA A 378 -12.61 -22.06 10.52
CA ALA A 378 -11.57 -22.56 11.42
C ALA A 378 -11.85 -24.01 11.84
N ASN A 379 -10.79 -24.80 12.06
CA ASN A 379 -10.95 -26.14 12.63
C ASN A 379 -11.37 -26.02 14.10
N MET A 380 -12.59 -26.45 14.40
CA MET A 380 -13.23 -26.39 15.73
C MET A 380 -13.43 -27.78 16.33
N ASP A 381 -12.58 -28.75 15.98
CA ASP A 381 -12.57 -30.09 16.57
C ASP A 381 -12.58 -30.02 18.12
N GLU A 382 -13.43 -30.83 18.75
CA GLU A 382 -13.66 -30.76 20.20
C GLU A 382 -12.39 -31.07 21.00
N ASP A 383 -11.61 -32.05 20.56
CA ASP A 383 -10.37 -32.43 21.23
C ASP A 383 -9.31 -31.33 21.06
N LEU A 384 -9.22 -30.72 19.88
CA LEU A 384 -8.35 -29.55 19.66
C LEU A 384 -8.70 -28.42 20.62
N VAL A 385 -9.98 -28.00 20.65
CA VAL A 385 -10.46 -26.87 21.45
C VAL A 385 -10.25 -27.13 22.95
N LYS A 386 -10.55 -28.33 23.41
CA LYS A 386 -10.40 -28.74 24.82
C LYS A 386 -8.94 -28.74 25.29
N ASN A 387 -8.01 -29.06 24.39
CA ASN A 387 -6.59 -29.18 24.69
C ASN A 387 -5.76 -27.93 24.33
N MET A 388 -6.39 -26.82 23.95
CA MET A 388 -5.67 -25.57 23.71
C MET A 388 -4.99 -25.05 24.98
N ASN A 389 -3.69 -24.78 24.90
CA ASN A 389 -2.91 -24.23 26.01
C ASN A 389 -3.36 -22.81 26.40
N GLU A 390 -3.72 -22.01 25.41
CA GLU A 390 -4.14 -20.63 25.60
C GLU A 390 -5.09 -20.17 24.49
N VAL A 391 -5.99 -19.25 24.83
CA VAL A 391 -6.86 -18.54 23.88
C VAL A 391 -6.90 -17.07 24.28
N VAL A 392 -6.73 -16.17 23.31
CA VAL A 392 -6.88 -14.73 23.54
C VAL A 392 -8.23 -14.27 23.01
N MET A 393 -9.12 -13.86 23.92
CA MET A 393 -10.32 -13.14 23.54
C MET A 393 -9.94 -11.73 23.11
N ARG A 394 -10.27 -11.37 21.88
CA ARG A 394 -10.23 -10.01 21.36
C ARG A 394 -11.65 -9.48 21.32
N ILE A 395 -11.87 -8.26 21.80
CA ILE A 395 -13.11 -7.52 21.53
C ILE A 395 -12.78 -6.13 21.00
N ALA A 396 -13.45 -5.76 19.91
CA ALA A 396 -13.34 -4.46 19.28
C ALA A 396 -14.75 -3.88 19.08
N ILE A 397 -14.91 -2.59 19.38
CA ILE A 397 -16.15 -1.86 19.08
C ILE A 397 -15.83 -0.61 18.25
N ARG A 398 -16.78 -0.23 17.39
CA ARG A 398 -16.81 1.07 16.70
C ARG A 398 -17.99 1.89 17.20
N THR A 399 -17.77 3.16 17.49
CA THR A 399 -18.79 4.08 18.03
C THR A 399 -18.70 5.45 17.38
N GLN A 400 -19.82 6.16 17.31
CA GLN A 400 -19.85 7.55 16.82
C GLN A 400 -19.13 8.55 17.74
N THR A 401 -19.10 8.30 19.06
CA THR A 401 -18.49 9.23 20.03
C THR A 401 -17.40 8.57 20.86
N LYS A 402 -16.41 9.37 21.29
CA LYS A 402 -15.35 8.90 22.20
C LYS A 402 -15.92 8.40 23.52
N ASP A 403 -16.97 9.04 24.02
CA ASP A 403 -17.53 8.70 25.33
C ASP A 403 -18.20 7.33 25.33
N GLU A 404 -18.83 6.93 24.22
CA GLU A 404 -19.30 5.55 24.07
C GLU A 404 -18.14 4.55 24.03
N ALA A 405 -17.07 4.81 23.26
CA ALA A 405 -15.88 3.96 23.22
C ALA A 405 -15.21 3.83 24.61
N LYS A 406 -15.16 4.91 25.41
CA LYS A 406 -14.58 4.91 26.77
C LYS A 406 -15.28 3.93 27.70
N LYS A 407 -16.58 3.66 27.50
CA LYS A 407 -17.36 2.80 28.40
C LYS A 407 -16.87 1.35 28.44
N LEU A 408 -16.23 0.86 27.37
CA LEU A 408 -15.68 -0.50 27.29
C LEU A 408 -14.36 -0.66 28.05
N ILE A 409 -13.48 0.34 28.01
CA ILE A 409 -12.11 0.27 28.58
C ILE A 409 -12.07 -0.27 30.02
N PRO A 410 -12.88 0.21 30.98
CA PRO A 410 -12.83 -0.27 32.36
C PRO A 410 -13.45 -1.66 32.54
N GLU A 411 -14.08 -2.26 31.54
CA GLU A 411 -14.79 -3.54 31.70
C GLU A 411 -13.91 -4.77 31.52
N ILE A 412 -12.73 -4.60 30.92
CA ILE A 412 -11.84 -5.70 30.49
C ILE A 412 -10.87 -6.06 31.60
N SER A 413 -9.98 -5.14 31.98
CA SER A 413 -8.92 -5.42 32.96
C SER A 413 -9.45 -5.98 34.29
N PRO A 414 -10.60 -5.55 34.84
CA PRO A 414 -11.12 -6.14 36.07
C PRO A 414 -11.50 -7.62 35.97
N LEU A 415 -11.70 -8.18 34.77
CA LEU A 415 -12.02 -9.61 34.61
C LEU A 415 -10.85 -10.53 34.97
N GLN A 416 -9.65 -9.99 35.15
CA GLN A 416 -8.52 -10.76 35.68
C GLN A 416 -8.77 -11.29 37.08
N LEU A 417 -9.44 -10.49 37.90
CA LEU A 417 -9.74 -10.82 39.30
C LEU A 417 -11.22 -11.12 39.51
N ASN A 418 -12.09 -10.63 38.62
CA ASN A 418 -13.55 -10.73 38.74
C ASN A 418 -14.21 -11.53 37.60
N GLY A 419 -13.43 -12.29 36.83
CA GLY A 419 -13.87 -13.11 35.72
C GLY A 419 -13.43 -14.57 35.86
N PRO A 420 -13.46 -15.37 34.77
CA PRO A 420 -12.97 -16.74 34.78
C PRO A 420 -11.52 -16.86 35.23
N GLN A 421 -11.17 -17.95 35.92
CA GLN A 421 -9.80 -18.16 36.39
C GLN A 421 -8.78 -18.32 35.23
N GLY A 422 -7.52 -18.02 35.51
CA GLY A 422 -6.43 -18.20 34.56
C GLY A 422 -6.32 -17.09 33.51
N ALA A 423 -6.93 -15.93 33.78
CA ALA A 423 -6.74 -14.73 32.97
C ALA A 423 -5.35 -14.11 33.21
N SER A 424 -4.71 -13.62 32.16
CA SER A 424 -3.53 -12.75 32.26
C SER A 424 -3.74 -11.48 31.43
N PHE A 425 -2.76 -10.58 31.39
CA PHE A 425 -2.80 -9.39 30.52
C PHE A 425 -1.65 -9.42 29.53
N PHE A 426 -1.94 -9.01 28.30
CA PHE A 426 -0.93 -8.54 27.36
C PHE A 426 -1.13 -7.06 27.10
N GLY A 427 -0.10 -6.24 27.40
CA GLY A 427 -0.09 -4.81 27.08
C GLY A 427 -0.59 -3.88 28.19
N GLY A 428 -1.07 -2.69 27.81
CA GLY A 428 -1.57 -1.66 28.73
C GLY A 428 -3.07 -1.39 28.54
N ARG A 429 -3.62 -0.40 29.26
CA ARG A 429 -5.00 0.04 29.03
C ARG A 429 -5.21 0.38 27.56
N SER A 430 -6.29 -0.15 26.98
CA SER A 430 -6.69 0.14 25.61
C SER A 430 -6.84 1.64 25.37
N ARG A 431 -6.43 2.08 24.19
CA ARG A 431 -6.51 3.47 23.74
C ARG A 431 -7.62 3.61 22.70
N ILE A 432 -8.35 4.71 22.79
CA ILE A 432 -9.33 5.08 21.76
C ILE A 432 -8.57 5.59 20.55
N GLN A 433 -8.96 5.11 19.38
CA GLN A 433 -8.41 5.51 18.10
C GLN A 433 -9.52 6.13 17.26
N ASP A 434 -9.19 7.15 16.46
CA ASP A 434 -10.09 7.62 15.40
C ASP A 434 -10.20 6.53 14.34
N VAL A 435 -11.39 6.35 13.79
CA VAL A 435 -11.62 5.52 12.60
C VAL A 435 -11.71 6.46 11.41
N ILE A 436 -10.93 6.17 10.38
CA ILE A 436 -11.04 6.86 9.10
C ILE A 436 -11.73 5.90 8.15
N GLY A 437 -12.86 6.33 7.61
CA GLY A 437 -13.59 5.63 6.57
C GLY A 437 -13.05 6.04 5.20
N LEU A 438 -13.15 5.12 4.25
CA LEU A 438 -12.87 5.36 2.85
C LEU A 438 -14.19 5.48 2.09
N TRP A 439 -14.25 6.46 1.21
CA TRP A 439 -15.33 6.64 0.25
C TRP A 439 -14.74 6.60 -1.15
N PRO A 440 -14.73 5.41 -1.79
CA PRO A 440 -14.27 5.28 -3.16
C PRO A 440 -15.35 5.81 -4.11
N THR A 441 -14.95 6.65 -5.06
CA THR A 441 -15.80 7.12 -6.15
C THR A 441 -14.97 7.34 -7.42
N LEU A 442 -15.59 7.86 -8.47
CA LEU A 442 -14.96 8.12 -9.76
C LEU A 442 -15.13 9.58 -10.15
N ILE A 443 -14.11 10.15 -10.80
CA ILE A 443 -14.13 11.51 -11.35
C ILE A 443 -13.72 11.50 -12.84
N PRO A 444 -14.36 12.29 -13.73
CA PRO A 444 -13.88 12.49 -15.09
C PRO A 444 -12.41 12.94 -15.14
N ARG A 445 -11.62 12.33 -16.03
CA ARG A 445 -10.17 12.55 -16.07
C ARG A 445 -9.76 13.97 -16.44
N ASP A 446 -10.59 14.67 -17.21
CA ASP A 446 -10.40 16.04 -17.68
C ASP A 446 -10.58 17.11 -16.58
N MET A 447 -11.17 16.72 -15.44
CA MET A 447 -11.32 17.61 -14.27
C MET A 447 -10.05 17.68 -13.42
N VAL A 448 -9.14 16.72 -13.59
CA VAL A 448 -7.96 16.59 -12.74
C VAL A 448 -6.82 17.39 -13.36
N LYS A 449 -6.41 18.45 -12.66
CA LYS A 449 -5.34 19.36 -13.14
C LYS A 449 -4.05 19.05 -12.40
N LEU A 450 -3.24 18.18 -13.00
CA LEU A 450 -1.93 17.82 -12.48
C LEU A 450 -0.87 18.81 -13.00
N SER A 451 0.17 19.04 -12.21
CA SER A 451 1.31 19.86 -12.59
C SER A 451 2.61 19.13 -12.32
N SER A 452 3.46 19.09 -13.34
CA SER A 452 4.82 18.55 -13.28
C SER A 452 5.78 19.70 -13.03
N ASN A 453 6.65 19.55 -12.05
CA ASN A 453 7.60 20.58 -11.64
C ASN A 453 8.99 19.96 -11.49
N VAL A 454 10.04 20.73 -11.76
CA VAL A 454 11.43 20.31 -11.48
C VAL A 454 12.18 21.39 -10.70
N LEU A 455 12.77 20.97 -9.59
CA LEU A 455 13.67 21.77 -8.77
C LEU A 455 15.11 21.29 -8.96
N GLU A 456 16.01 22.20 -9.35
CA GLU A 456 17.43 21.91 -9.46
C GLU A 456 18.18 22.29 -8.17
N VAL A 457 18.93 21.34 -7.62
CA VAL A 457 19.76 21.53 -6.42
C VAL A 457 21.03 22.28 -6.79
N LYS A 458 21.16 23.51 -6.28
CA LYS A 458 22.32 24.38 -6.47
C LYS A 458 23.45 24.13 -5.48
#